data_AF-A0A0C3F805-F1
#
_entry.id   AF-A0A0C3F805-F1
#
_cell.length_a   1.000
_cell.length_b   1.000
_cell.length_c   1.000
_cell.angle_alpha   90.00
_cell.angle_beta   90.00
_cell.angle_gamma   90.00
#
_symmetry.space_group_name_H-M   'P 1'
#
loop_
_entity.id
_entity.type
_entity.pdbx_description
1 polymer ?
#
loop_
_entity_poly.entity_id
_entity_poly.type
_entity_poly.pdbx_seq_one_letter_code
_entity_poly.pdbx_strand_id
1 'polypeptide(L)'
;YDICCQWSLHFEERVSKSKFLSLCEGIKITPAVGKFHLGAHIKECFFLFSLNFIEGSGQVDGEIMETLWAVLDKFLGMTWAMSGYHQQEMLDDYMNDGNWKKFV
;
A
#
# COMPACT_ATOMS: atom_id res chain seq x y z
N TYR A 1 0.67 -6.58 -5.32
CA TYR A 1 -0.47 -7.47 -5.04
C TYR A 1 -0.53 -7.66 -3.55
N ASP A 2 -1.64 -7.23 -2.96
CA ASP A 2 -1.80 -7.24 -1.51
C ASP A 2 -2.18 -8.64 -1.03
N ILE A 3 -1.15 -9.43 -0.66
CA ILE A 3 -1.26 -10.83 -0.24
C ILE A 3 -1.02 -10.99 1.26
N CYS A 4 -1.30 -9.95 2.04
CA CYS A 4 -1.10 -9.96 3.49
C CYS A 4 -1.78 -11.17 4.17
N CYS A 5 -2.92 -11.62 3.62
CA CYS A 5 -3.63 -12.82 4.11
C CYS A 5 -2.81 -14.12 4.07
N GLN A 6 -1.87 -14.24 3.13
CA GLN A 6 -0.97 -15.39 3.04
C GLN A 6 0.35 -15.10 3.73
N TRP A 7 0.86 -13.88 3.58
CA TRP A 7 2.17 -13.49 4.09
C TRP A 7 2.22 -13.48 5.62
N SER A 8 1.14 -13.01 6.26
CA SER A 8 1.04 -12.90 7.72
C SER A 8 1.13 -14.24 8.44
N LEU A 9 0.76 -15.35 7.79
CA LEU A 9 0.80 -16.70 8.37
C LEU A 9 2.18 -17.09 8.91
N HIS A 10 3.25 -16.65 8.25
CA HIS A 10 4.63 -16.95 8.64
C HIS A 10 5.39 -15.71 9.12
N PHE A 11 4.68 -14.65 9.51
CA PHE A 11 5.32 -13.39 9.86
C PHE A 11 6.27 -13.53 11.05
N GLU A 12 5.79 -14.09 12.16
CA GLU A 12 6.60 -14.27 13.38
C GLU A 12 7.81 -15.19 13.15
N GLU A 13 7.63 -16.25 12.36
CA GLU A 13 8.70 -17.14 11.95
C GLU A 13 9.77 -16.41 11.13
N ARG A 14 9.36 -15.53 10.20
CA ARG A 14 10.29 -14.73 9.41
C ARG A 14 11.04 -13.73 10.27
N VAL A 15 10.37 -13.10 11.24
CA VAL A 15 11.01 -12.15 12.16
C VAL A 15 12.01 -12.87 13.06
N SER A 16 11.65 -14.02 13.64
CA SER A 16 12.56 -14.78 14.51
C SER A 16 13.80 -15.30 13.79
N LYS A 17 13.72 -15.60 12.49
CA LYS A 17 14.86 -15.99 11.66
C LYS A 17 15.70 -14.80 11.15
N SER A 18 15.21 -13.57 11.32
CA SER A 18 15.89 -12.38 10.82
C SER A 18 17.05 -11.98 11.74
N LYS A 19 18.17 -11.56 11.15
CA LYS A 19 19.28 -10.93 11.89
C LYS A 19 19.04 -9.46 12.19
N PHE A 20 18.06 -8.85 11.54
CA PHE A 20 17.85 -7.39 11.52
C PHE A 20 16.53 -6.96 12.14
N LEU A 21 15.61 -7.90 12.38
CA LEU A 21 14.27 -7.60 12.89
C LEU A 21 14.06 -8.25 14.25
N SER A 22 13.38 -7.53 15.13
CA SER A 22 12.87 -8.03 16.40
C SER A 22 11.52 -7.37 16.66
N LEU A 23 10.62 -8.09 17.33
CA LEU A 23 9.36 -7.54 17.81
C LEU A 23 9.52 -7.15 19.27
N CYS A 24 9.04 -5.97 19.64
CA CYS A 24 8.96 -5.61 21.05
C CYS A 24 7.86 -6.44 21.71
N GLU A 25 8.10 -6.83 22.96
CA GLU A 25 7.14 -7.58 23.75
C GLU A 25 5.87 -6.74 23.96
N GLY A 26 4.70 -7.36 23.78
CA GLY A 26 3.40 -6.71 23.95
C GLY A 26 2.86 -5.94 22.72
N ILE A 27 3.58 -5.88 21.60
CA ILE A 27 3.02 -5.31 20.37
C ILE A 27 1.98 -6.26 19.77
N LYS A 28 0.77 -5.76 19.52
CA LYS A 28 -0.27 -6.45 18.74
C LYS A 28 -0.19 -6.05 17.27
N ILE A 29 0.09 -7.01 16.40
CA ILE A 29 0.10 -6.81 14.96
C ILE A 29 -1.19 -7.37 14.39
N THR A 30 -1.96 -6.53 13.71
CA THR A 30 -3.21 -6.92 13.05
C THR A 30 -3.01 -6.84 11.54
N PRO A 31 -2.99 -7.95 10.81
CA PRO A 31 -2.86 -7.93 9.36
C PRO A 31 -4.13 -7.38 8.72
N ALA A 32 -3.97 -6.66 7.63
CA ALA A 32 -5.06 -6.13 6.82
C ALA A 32 -4.72 -6.28 5.34
N VAL A 33 -5.75 -6.26 4.49
CA VAL A 33 -5.63 -6.17 3.04
C VAL A 33 -6.43 -4.94 2.60
N GLY A 34 -5.86 -4.14 1.72
CA GLY A 34 -6.51 -2.97 1.16
C GLY A 34 -7.82 -3.33 0.46
N LYS A 35 -8.79 -2.42 0.50
CA LYS A 35 -10.19 -2.72 0.15
C LYS A 35 -10.35 -3.16 -1.30
N PHE A 36 -9.54 -2.61 -2.21
CA PHE A 36 -9.59 -2.94 -3.63
C PHE A 36 -9.17 -4.39 -3.87
N HIS A 37 -8.01 -4.79 -3.33
CA HIS A 37 -7.53 -6.18 -3.45
C HIS A 37 -8.40 -7.16 -2.67
N LEU A 38 -8.85 -6.78 -1.47
CA LEU A 38 -9.69 -7.63 -0.63
C LEU A 38 -11.02 -8.01 -1.30
N GLY A 39 -11.59 -7.11 -2.11
CA GLY A 39 -12.80 -7.39 -2.88
C GLY A 39 -12.65 -8.53 -3.90
N ALA A 40 -11.43 -8.80 -4.35
CA ALA A 40 -11.10 -9.88 -5.28
C ALA A 40 -10.62 -11.18 -4.58
N HIS A 41 -10.56 -11.20 -3.24
CA HIS A 41 -10.14 -12.38 -2.48
C HIS A 41 -11.29 -13.37 -2.24
N ILE A 42 -10.95 -14.55 -1.68
CA ILE A 42 -11.95 -15.49 -1.15
C ILE A 42 -12.77 -14.82 -0.05
N LYS A 43 -14.04 -15.26 0.10
CA LYS A 43 -15.01 -14.62 1.02
C LYS A 43 -14.53 -14.61 2.46
N GLU A 44 -13.77 -15.64 2.84
CA GLU A 44 -13.21 -15.81 4.18
C GLU A 44 -12.23 -14.68 4.54
N CYS A 45 -11.50 -14.15 3.56
CA CYS A 45 -10.57 -13.05 3.81
C CYS A 45 -11.31 -11.76 4.20
N PHE A 46 -12.54 -11.55 3.74
CA PHE A 46 -13.25 -10.30 3.95
C PHE A 46 -13.42 -9.98 5.44
N PHE A 47 -13.88 -10.94 6.24
CA PHE A 47 -14.09 -10.70 7.67
C PHE A 47 -12.80 -10.72 8.49
N LEU A 48 -11.72 -11.35 8.00
CA LEU A 48 -10.44 -11.47 8.71
C LEU A 48 -9.51 -10.28 8.48
N PHE A 49 -9.51 -9.72 7.26
CA PHE A 49 -8.50 -8.75 6.83
C PHE A 49 -9.08 -7.40 6.41
N SER A 50 -10.41 -7.21 6.49
CA SER A 50 -11.00 -5.91 6.15
C SER A 50 -10.62 -4.86 7.18
N LEU A 51 -10.10 -3.74 6.66
CA LEU A 51 -9.88 -2.52 7.41
C LEU A 51 -11.15 -2.02 8.12
N ASN A 52 -12.35 -2.37 7.63
CA ASN A 52 -13.62 -1.98 8.27
C ASN A 52 -13.84 -2.63 9.64
N PHE A 53 -13.16 -3.74 9.94
CA PHE A 53 -13.29 -4.48 11.20
C PHE A 53 -12.09 -4.29 12.14
N ILE A 54 -11.12 -3.47 11.75
CA ILE A 54 -9.93 -3.20 12.55
C ILE A 54 -10.16 -1.91 13.36
N GLU A 55 -10.13 -2.02 14.67
CA GLU A 55 -10.27 -0.87 15.55
C GLU A 55 -9.14 0.13 15.32
N GLY A 56 -9.48 1.42 15.19
CA GLY A 56 -8.52 2.49 14.97
C GLY A 56 -8.06 2.68 13.51
N SER A 57 -8.52 1.86 12.56
CA SER A 57 -8.17 2.01 11.14
C SER A 57 -8.78 3.27 10.49
N GLY A 58 -9.91 3.74 11.03
CA GLY A 58 -10.71 4.80 10.41
C GLY A 58 -11.37 4.35 9.10
N GLN A 59 -11.97 5.28 8.38
CA GLN A 59 -12.58 5.02 7.07
C GLN A 59 -11.55 5.25 5.97
N VAL A 60 -10.69 4.26 5.76
CA VAL A 60 -9.62 4.28 4.75
C VAL A 60 -9.75 3.12 3.77
N ASP A 61 -9.21 3.26 2.57
CA ASP A 61 -9.13 2.17 1.58
C ASP A 61 -7.90 1.27 1.78
N GLY A 62 -6.80 1.83 2.30
CA GLY A 62 -5.50 1.15 2.37
C GLY A 62 -4.77 1.04 1.03
N GLU A 63 -5.23 1.73 -0.02
CA GLU A 63 -4.84 1.51 -1.42
C GLU A 63 -4.48 2.81 -2.16
N ILE A 64 -4.33 3.92 -1.42
CA ILE A 64 -4.18 5.25 -2.02
C ILE A 64 -3.00 5.35 -3.01
N MET A 65 -1.90 4.65 -2.75
CA MET A 65 -0.74 4.67 -3.66
C MET A 65 -1.06 4.00 -5.00
N GLU A 66 -1.77 2.87 -5.00
CA GLU A 66 -2.07 2.14 -6.23
C GLU A 66 -3.14 2.83 -7.06
N THR A 67 -4.14 3.45 -6.43
CA THR A 67 -5.17 4.22 -7.15
C THR A 67 -4.59 5.44 -7.88
N LEU A 68 -3.51 6.05 -7.35
CA LEU A 68 -2.82 7.17 -8.00
C LEU A 68 -2.00 6.74 -9.22
N TRP A 69 -1.63 5.46 -9.36
CA TRP A 69 -0.90 4.98 -10.53
C TRP A 69 -1.69 5.16 -11.82
N ALA A 70 -3.01 5.00 -11.80
CA ALA A 70 -3.85 5.24 -12.98
C ALA A 70 -3.82 6.69 -13.47
N VAL A 71 -3.53 7.65 -12.56
CA VAL A 71 -3.36 9.06 -12.90
C VAL A 71 -1.95 9.29 -13.47
N LEU A 72 -0.93 8.70 -12.85
CA LEU A 72 0.47 8.80 -13.28
C LEU A 72 0.73 8.12 -14.63
N ASP A 73 0.01 7.05 -14.96
CA ASP A 73 0.15 6.29 -16.21
C ASP A 73 -0.05 7.16 -17.45
N LYS A 74 -0.86 8.23 -17.33
CA LYS A 74 -1.06 9.21 -18.42
C LYS A 74 0.21 9.96 -18.80
N PHE A 75 1.19 10.05 -17.91
CA PHE A 75 2.43 10.80 -18.10
C PHE A 75 3.64 9.89 -18.31
N LEU A 76 3.50 8.59 -18.04
CA LEU A 76 4.54 7.59 -18.18
C LEU A 76 5.19 7.61 -19.58
N GLY A 77 4.37 7.71 -20.63
CA GLY A 77 4.85 7.80 -22.01
C GLY A 77 5.74 9.02 -22.30
N MET A 78 5.49 10.16 -21.65
CA MET A 78 6.33 11.36 -21.81
C MET A 78 7.66 11.21 -21.06
N THR A 79 7.62 10.57 -19.89
CA THR A 79 8.82 10.40 -19.04
C THR A 79 9.79 9.34 -19.54
N TRP A 80 9.33 8.43 -20.41
CA TRP A 80 10.14 7.31 -20.92
C TRP A 80 11.40 7.73 -21.68
N ALA A 81 11.33 8.83 -22.45
CA ALA A 81 12.45 9.31 -23.26
C ALA A 81 13.34 10.33 -22.52
N MET A 82 13.02 10.66 -21.27
CA MET A 82 13.74 11.66 -20.49
C MET A 82 15.02 11.06 -19.87
N SER A 83 15.99 11.92 -19.55
CA SER A 83 17.11 11.52 -18.70
C SER A 83 16.59 11.20 -17.29
N GLY A 84 17.27 10.33 -16.53
CA GLY A 84 16.79 9.90 -15.22
C GLY A 84 16.50 11.04 -14.23
N TYR A 85 17.35 12.07 -14.22
CA TYR A 85 17.12 13.26 -13.39
C TYR A 85 15.87 14.03 -13.81
N HIS A 86 15.69 14.24 -15.11
CA HIS A 86 14.53 14.98 -15.62
C HIS A 86 13.23 14.18 -15.47
N GLN A 87 13.29 12.85 -15.64
CA GLN A 87 12.18 11.95 -15.35
C GLN A 87 11.73 12.07 -13.88
N GLN A 88 12.67 12.09 -12.94
CA GLN A 88 12.36 12.23 -11.52
C GLN A 88 11.70 13.57 -11.21
N GLU A 89 12.28 14.69 -11.67
CA GLU A 89 11.71 16.03 -11.46
C GLU A 89 10.28 16.12 -12.00
N MET A 90 10.04 15.62 -13.21
CA MET A 90 8.71 15.63 -13.81
C MET A 90 7.70 14.79 -13.01
N LEU A 91 8.10 13.60 -12.55
CA LEU A 91 7.23 12.75 -11.72
C LEU A 91 6.91 13.42 -10.38
N ASP A 92 7.89 14.04 -9.73
CA ASP A 92 7.71 14.75 -8.47
C ASP A 92 6.76 15.94 -8.64
N ASP A 93 6.89 16.71 -9.72
CA ASP A 93 6.00 17.84 -10.05
C ASP A 93 4.55 17.38 -10.25
N TYR A 94 4.31 16.29 -11.00
CA TYR A 94 2.96 15.75 -11.19
C TYR A 94 2.35 15.21 -9.91
N MET A 95 3.14 14.52 -9.08
CA MET A 95 2.67 14.04 -7.77
C MET A 95 2.33 15.22 -6.85
N ASN A 96 3.13 16.28 -6.86
CA ASN A 96 2.89 17.50 -6.09
C ASN A 96 1.64 18.24 -6.54
N ASP A 97 1.43 18.42 -7.85
CA ASP A 97 0.18 18.98 -8.38
C ASP A 97 -1.04 18.13 -7.99
N GLY A 98 -0.91 16.80 -8.07
CA GLY A 98 -1.94 15.87 -7.61
C GLY A 98 -2.24 15.99 -6.11
N ASN A 99 -1.24 16.30 -5.29
CA ASN A 99 -1.44 16.56 -3.86
C ASN A 99 -2.08 17.93 -3.61
N TRP A 100 -1.64 18.97 -4.32
CA TRP A 100 -2.21 20.32 -4.24
C TRP A 100 -3.71 20.31 -4.54
N LYS A 101 -4.13 19.62 -5.61
CA LYS A 101 -5.55 19.46 -6.01
C LYS A 101 -6.43 18.74 -4.99
N LYS A 102 -5.85 18.07 -3.99
CA LYS A 102 -6.61 17.46 -2.88
C LYS A 102 -6.84 18.44 -1.73
N PHE A 103 -6.06 19.52 -1.66
CA PHE A 103 -6.18 20.56 -0.63
C PHE A 103 -7.18 21.67 -1.01
N VAL A 104 -7.35 21.94 -2.31
CA VAL A 104 -8.28 22.94 -2.86
C VAL A 104 -9.58 22.31 -3.35
#